data_AF-A0A960D5L9-F1
#
_entry.id   AF-A0A960D5L9-F1
#
_cell.length_a   1.000
_cell.length_b   1.000
_cell.length_c   1.000
_cell.angle_alpha   90.00
_cell.angle_beta   90.00
_cell.angle_gamma   90.00
#
_symmetry.space_group_name_H-M   'P 1'
#
loop_
_entity.id
_entity.type
_entity.pdbx_description
1 polymer ?
#
loop_
_entity_poly.entity_id
_entity_poly.type
_entity_poly.pdbx_seq_one_letter_code
_entity_poly.pdbx_strand_id
1 'polypeptide(L)' 'ALFDVYTGPQIGEDRKSLTLALRFRAPDRTLTEDEASAARDAAATAAAERVGAVLRA' A
#
# COMPACT_ATOMS: atom_id res chain seq x y z
N ALA A 1 8.58 -4.70 1.83
CA ALA A 1 9.61 -3.92 2.54
C ALA A 1 9.35 -2.43 2.34
N LEU A 2 9.75 -1.57 3.29
CA LEU A 2 9.73 -0.13 3.07
C LEU A 2 10.79 0.23 2.03
N PHE A 3 10.36 0.90 0.97
CA PHE A 3 11.20 1.28 -0.15
C PHE A 3 11.65 2.74 -0.03
N ASP A 4 10.70 3.64 0.26
CA ASP A 4 10.96 5.08 0.29
C ASP A 4 10.07 5.79 1.32
N VAL A 5 10.55 6.94 1.80
CA VAL A 5 9.84 7.85 2.69
C VAL A 5 9.96 9.26 2.12
N TYR A 6 8.82 9.79 1.67
CA TYR A 6 8.75 11.12 1.09
C TYR A 6 8.03 12.10 2.02
N THR A 7 8.60 13.30 2.18
CA THR A 7 8.00 14.45 2.87
C THR A 7 8.04 15.66 1.96
N GLY A 8 6.97 16.46 1.91
CA GLY A 8 6.95 17.67 1.10
C GLY A 8 5.58 18.36 1.06
N PRO A 9 5.54 19.61 0.56
CA PRO A 9 4.31 20.42 0.59
C PRO A 9 3.14 19.78 -0.18
N GLN A 10 3.43 18.99 -1.23
CA GLN A 10 2.41 18.30 -2.03
C GLN A 10 1.66 17.20 -1.28
N ILE A 11 2.24 16.70 -0.19
CA ILE A 11 1.57 15.75 0.68
C ILE A 11 1.06 16.45 1.95
N GLY A 12 1.10 17.77 2.07
CA GLY A 12 0.67 18.49 3.27
C GLY A 12 1.67 18.45 4.43
N GLU A 13 1.63 19.49 5.26
CA GLU A 13 2.43 19.58 6.48
C GLU A 13 2.05 18.44 7.44
N ASP A 14 3.04 17.97 8.20
CA ASP A 14 2.94 16.85 9.17
C ASP A 14 2.51 15.49 8.60
N ARG A 15 2.55 15.31 7.28
CA ARG A 15 2.34 14.01 6.62
C ARG A 15 3.63 13.50 6.00
N LYS A 16 3.72 12.17 5.87
CA LYS A 16 4.77 11.48 5.12
C LYS A 16 4.14 10.41 4.23
N SER A 17 4.64 10.29 3.02
CA SER A 17 4.28 9.22 2.09
C SER A 17 5.27 8.06 2.28
N LEU A 18 4.76 6.85 2.41
CA LEU A 18 5.57 5.65 2.57
C LEU A 18 5.36 4.74 1.36
N THR A 19 6.43 4.45 0.63
CA THR A 19 6.38 3.52 -0.50
C THR A 19 6.72 2.12 -0.01
N LEU A 20 5.82 1.15 -0.23
CA LEU A 20 5.98 -0.22 0.21
C LEU A 20 6.06 -1.16 -0.99
N ALA A 21 7.12 -1.96 -1.05
CA ALA A 21 7.21 -3.07 -1.99
C ALA A 21 6.47 -4.29 -1.40
N LEU A 22 5.35 -4.66 -2.01
CA LEU A 22 4.53 -5.82 -1.65
C LEU A 22 4.77 -6.97 -2.64
N ARG A 23 4.85 -8.20 -2.13
CA ARG A 23 4.97 -9.40 -2.96
C ARG A 23 3.84 -10.35 -2.61
N PHE A 24 2.98 -10.60 -3.57
CA PHE A 24 1.86 -11.53 -3.46
C PHE A 24 2.25 -12.87 -4.10
N ARG A 25 1.87 -13.97 -3.45
CA ARG A 25 2.06 -15.33 -3.95
C ARG A 25 1.00 -16.23 -3.33
N ALA A 26 0.29 -16.98 -4.16
CA ALA A 26 -0.55 -18.08 -3.69
C ALA A 26 0.33 -19.32 -3.40
N PRO A 27 -0.02 -20.13 -2.40
CA PRO A 27 0.77 -21.29 -2.00
C PRO A 27 0.70 -22.47 -3.00
N ASP A 28 -0.33 -22.51 -3.83
CA ASP A 28 -0.75 -23.69 -4.60
C ASP A 28 -1.00 -23.41 -6.09
N ARG A 29 -0.99 -22.14 -6.51
CA ARG A 29 -1.29 -21.74 -7.88
C ARG A 29 -0.63 -20.41 -8.26
N THR A 30 -0.71 -20.07 -9.53
CA THR A 30 -0.39 -18.73 -10.02
C THR A 30 -1.55 -17.79 -9.68
N LEU A 31 -1.23 -16.63 -9.08
CA LEU A 31 -2.20 -15.57 -8.87
C LEU A 31 -2.50 -14.86 -10.18
N THR A 32 -3.76 -14.46 -10.37
CA THR A 32 -4.10 -13.48 -11.40
C THR A 32 -3.72 -12.06 -10.93
N GLU A 33 -3.63 -11.13 -11.87
CA GLU A 33 -3.41 -9.72 -11.57
C GLU A 33 -4.55 -9.14 -10.71
N ASP A 34 -5.80 -9.54 -11.01
CA ASP A 34 -6.98 -9.11 -10.25
C ASP A 34 -6.93 -9.56 -8.79
N GLU A 35 -6.46 -10.78 -8.52
CA GLU A 35 -6.32 -11.29 -7.15
C GLU A 35 -5.23 -10.57 -6.37
N ALA A 36 -4.09 -10.29 -7.03
CA ALA A 36 -3.03 -9.48 -6.43
C ALA A 36 -3.52 -8.05 -6.15
N SER A 37 -4.32 -7.48 -7.05
CA SER A 37 -4.91 -6.15 -6.89
C SER A 37 -5.93 -6.11 -5.75
N ALA A 38 -6.81 -7.11 -5.66
CA ALA A 38 -7.76 -7.23 -4.55
C ALA A 38 -7.05 -7.34 -3.19
N ALA A 39 -5.93 -8.10 -3.12
CA ALA A 39 -5.13 -8.19 -1.91
C ALA A 39 -4.44 -6.86 -1.56
N ARG A 40 -3.99 -6.09 -2.55
CA ARG A 40 -3.45 -4.74 -2.35
C ARG A 40 -4.52 -3.79 -1.80
N ASP A 41 -5.73 -3.83 -2.36
CA ASP A 41 -6.82 -2.95 -1.95
C ASP A 41 -7.28 -3.26 -0.52
N ALA A 42 -7.39 -4.54 -0.16
CA ALA A 42 -7.65 -4.96 1.21
C ALA A 42 -6.57 -4.46 2.20
N ALA A 43 -5.30 -4.50 1.80
CA ALA A 43 -4.21 -3.95 2.61
C ALA A 43 -4.30 -2.43 2.77
N ALA A 44 -4.70 -1.70 1.72
CA ALA A 44 -4.93 -0.27 1.78
C ALA A 44 -6.10 0.09 2.71
N THR A 45 -7.22 -0.64 2.64
CA THR A 45 -8.35 -0.47 3.55
C THR A 45 -7.94 -0.71 5.00
N ALA A 46 -7.21 -1.79 5.29
CA ALA A 46 -6.72 -2.07 6.64
C ALA A 46 -5.78 -0.96 7.16
N ALA A 47 -4.96 -0.36 6.29
CA ALA A 47 -4.12 0.78 6.66
C ALA A 47 -4.95 2.04 6.97
N ALA A 48 -6.02 2.29 6.20
CA ALA A 48 -6.95 3.37 6.46
C ALA A 48 -7.64 3.19 7.83
N GLU A 49 -8.15 1.99 8.11
CA GLU A 49 -8.84 1.69 9.38
C GLU A 49 -7.93 1.78 10.61
N ARG A 50 -6.69 1.31 10.50
CA ARG A 50 -5.79 1.19 11.67
C ARG A 50 -5.02 2.45 11.98
N VAL A 51 -4.65 3.22 10.95
CA VAL A 51 -3.75 4.38 11.13
C VAL A 51 -4.21 5.62 10.37
N GLY A 52 -5.41 5.60 9.76
CA GLY A 52 -5.91 6.72 8.96
C GLY A 52 -5.10 6.96 7.68
N ALA A 53 -4.46 5.92 7.14
CA ALA A 53 -3.70 6.05 5.90
C ALA A 53 -4.62 6.38 4.71
N VAL A 54 -4.10 7.15 3.76
CA VAL A 54 -4.77 7.46 2.49
C VAL A 54 -3.91 6.92 1.36
N LEU A 55 -4.51 6.10 0.48
CA LEU A 55 -3.82 5.58 -0.69
C LEU A 55 -3.50 6.73 -1.66
N ARG A 56 -2.25 6.77 -2.13
CA ARG A 56 -1.76 7.72 -3.13
C ARG A 56 -1.45 6.94 -4.41
N ALA A 57 -2.01 7.39 -5.53
CA ALA A 57 -1.74 6.89 -6.88
C ALA A 57 -0.75 7.81 -7.61
#